data_AF-A0A182FEA5-F1
#
_entry.id   AF-A0A182FEA5-F1
#
_cell.length_a   1.000
_cell.length_b   1.000
_cell.length_c   1.000
_cell.angle_alpha   90.00
_cell.angle_beta   90.00
_cell.angle_gamma   90.00
#
_symmetry.space_group_name_H-M   'P 1'
#
loop_
_entity.id
_entity.type
_entity.pdbx_description
1 polymer ?
#
loop_
_entity_poly.entity_id
_entity_poly.type
_entity_poly.pdbx_seq_one_letter_code
_entity_poly.pdbx_strand_id
1 'polypeptide(L)'
;MDRSSQQQRKKRRESKRKPGQKPKKPGSRSDESLHPSYTNLQPPYATVCRQRYHASLVEYEKQFNRELKSLELMQNSAYDSMRFHRHFAITTLWPPLHTRKEIEFVLDKFFRHSERQTRRLHDIMKAPVY
;
A
#
# COMPACT_ATOMS: atom_id res chain seq x y z
N MET A 1 -34.39 7.27 -83.38
CA MET A 1 -33.09 6.59 -83.17
C MET A 1 -32.05 7.70 -83.09
N ASP A 2 -31.39 8.06 -81.98
CA ASP A 2 -31.22 7.39 -80.69
C ASP A 2 -31.20 8.41 -79.53
N ARG A 3 -32.29 8.43 -78.75
CA ARG A 3 -32.44 9.19 -77.48
C ARG A 3 -31.66 8.54 -76.31
N SER A 4 -30.80 7.57 -76.60
CA SER A 4 -30.26 6.59 -75.66
C SER A 4 -28.98 7.05 -74.95
N SER A 5 -28.22 7.98 -75.56
CA SER A 5 -26.85 8.29 -75.11
C SER A 5 -26.77 9.46 -74.11
N GLN A 6 -27.80 10.30 -74.02
CA GLN A 6 -27.85 11.41 -73.06
C GLN A 6 -28.46 11.00 -71.71
N GLN A 7 -29.17 9.88 -71.63
CA GLN A 7 -29.76 9.35 -70.39
C GLN A 7 -28.74 8.62 -69.49
N GLN A 8 -27.59 8.19 -70.03
CA GLN A 8 -26.56 7.48 -69.25
C GLN A 8 -25.57 8.41 -68.52
N ARG A 9 -25.46 9.69 -68.91
CA ARG A 9 -24.59 10.67 -68.24
C ARG A 9 -25.26 11.37 -67.04
N LYS A 10 -26.59 11.44 -67.00
CA LYS A 10 -27.36 11.97 -65.85
C LYS A 10 -27.59 10.96 -64.73
N LYS A 11 -27.39 9.65 -64.95
CA LYS A 11 -27.57 8.59 -63.94
C LYS A 11 -26.33 8.24 -63.10
N ARG A 12 -25.19 8.93 -63.28
CA ARG A 12 -23.92 8.63 -62.56
C ARG A 12 -23.49 9.66 -61.50
N ARG A 13 -24.31 10.65 -61.16
CA ARG A 13 -23.95 11.69 -60.16
C ARG A 13 -24.93 11.87 -59.01
N GLU A 14 -25.85 10.95 -58.82
CA GLU A 14 -26.64 10.87 -57.59
C GLU A 14 -26.26 9.61 -56.82
N SER A 15 -26.13 9.79 -55.50
CA SER A 15 -25.95 8.77 -54.46
C SER A 15 -24.55 8.16 -54.25
N LYS A 16 -23.72 8.88 -53.49
CA LYS A 16 -23.04 8.29 -52.31
C LYS A 16 -23.04 9.30 -51.15
N ARG A 17 -24.23 9.66 -50.68
CA ARG A 17 -24.39 10.13 -49.29
C ARG A 17 -24.16 8.90 -48.41
N LYS A 18 -23.09 8.91 -47.61
CA LYS A 18 -22.83 7.84 -46.61
C LYS A 18 -24.01 7.82 -45.62
N PRO A 19 -24.78 6.73 -45.51
CA PRO A 19 -25.79 6.61 -44.46
C PRO A 19 -25.06 6.17 -43.19
N GLY A 20 -25.00 7.03 -42.17
CA GLY A 20 -24.42 6.63 -40.88
C GLY A 20 -23.88 7.71 -39.96
N GLN A 21 -24.08 9.01 -40.21
CA GLN A 21 -23.81 10.00 -39.18
C GLN A 21 -25.05 10.18 -38.30
N LYS A 22 -25.08 9.46 -37.19
CA LYS A 22 -26.04 9.70 -36.10
C LYS A 22 -25.86 11.14 -35.59
N PRO A 23 -26.92 11.92 -35.35
CA PRO A 23 -26.80 13.26 -34.81
C PRO A 23 -26.09 13.19 -33.45
N LYS A 24 -25.03 13.99 -33.28
CA LYS A 24 -24.39 14.17 -31.97
C LYS A 24 -25.43 14.77 -31.04
N LYS A 25 -25.86 14.01 -30.03
CA LYS A 25 -26.71 14.51 -28.96
C LYS A 25 -26.02 15.72 -28.31
N PRO A 26 -26.73 16.80 -27.98
CA PRO A 26 -26.14 17.90 -27.23
C PRO A 26 -25.58 17.32 -25.94
N GLY A 27 -24.31 17.62 -25.66
CA GLY A 27 -23.63 17.14 -24.46
C GLY A 27 -24.46 17.52 -23.26
N SER A 28 -25.03 16.52 -22.60
CA SER A 28 -25.50 16.67 -21.23
C SER A 28 -24.25 17.10 -20.47
N ARG A 29 -24.21 18.37 -20.05
CA ARG A 29 -23.27 18.82 -19.03
C ARG A 29 -23.38 17.80 -17.91
N SER A 30 -22.33 17.02 -17.68
CA SER A 30 -22.27 16.21 -16.48
C SER A 30 -22.44 17.19 -15.33
N ASP A 31 -23.38 16.86 -14.46
CA ASP A 31 -23.56 17.53 -13.18
C ASP A 31 -22.32 17.21 -12.34
N GLU A 32 -21.20 17.84 -12.67
CA GLU A 32 -19.95 17.81 -11.91
C GLU A 32 -20.19 18.70 -10.70
N SER A 33 -21.00 18.20 -9.77
CA SER A 33 -21.19 18.83 -8.49
C SER A 33 -19.83 18.95 -7.81
N LEU A 34 -19.51 20.14 -7.30
CA LEU A 34 -18.29 20.43 -6.54
C LEU A 34 -18.11 19.48 -5.32
N HIS A 35 -19.16 18.73 -4.97
CA HIS A 35 -19.19 17.69 -3.95
C HIS A 35 -19.68 16.37 -4.56
N PRO A 36 -18.76 15.50 -5.04
CA PRO A 36 -19.16 14.16 -5.46
C PRO A 36 -19.89 13.45 -4.32
N SER A 37 -21.10 12.96 -4.58
CA SER A 37 -21.87 12.16 -3.63
C SER A 37 -21.25 10.76 -3.54
N TYR A 38 -20.43 10.53 -2.51
CA TYR A 38 -19.81 9.22 -2.24
C TYR A 38 -20.79 8.17 -1.70
N THR A 39 -22.07 8.51 -1.54
CA THR A 39 -23.09 7.66 -0.92
C THR A 39 -23.26 6.31 -1.62
N ASN A 40 -22.99 6.23 -2.92
CA ASN A 40 -23.07 4.98 -3.70
C ASN A 40 -21.69 4.42 -4.09
N LEU A 41 -20.60 5.01 -3.59
CA LEU A 41 -19.25 4.57 -3.96
C LEU A 41 -18.92 3.30 -3.18
N GLN A 42 -19.00 2.14 -3.83
CA GLN A 42 -18.52 0.89 -3.24
C GLN A 42 -17.00 0.87 -3.28
N PRO A 43 -16.31 0.79 -2.13
CA PRO A 43 -14.86 0.75 -2.10
C PRO A 43 -14.35 -0.50 -2.82
N PRO A 44 -13.23 -0.41 -3.56
CA PRO A 44 -12.62 -1.58 -4.19
C PRO A 44 -12.39 -2.69 -3.17
N TYR A 45 -12.68 -3.94 -3.52
CA TYR A 45 -12.61 -5.06 -2.58
C TYR A 45 -11.26 -5.16 -1.85
N ALA A 46 -10.15 -4.85 -2.53
CA ALA A 46 -8.81 -4.81 -1.93
C ALA A 46 -8.71 -3.85 -0.72
N THR A 47 -9.39 -2.69 -0.77
CA THR A 47 -9.40 -1.73 0.34
C THR A 47 -10.21 -2.25 1.52
N VAL A 48 -11.32 -2.93 1.27
CA VAL A 48 -12.13 -3.61 2.30
C VAL A 48 -11.30 -4.71 2.98
N CYS A 49 -10.59 -5.52 2.22
CA CYS A 49 -9.69 -6.54 2.77
C CYS A 49 -8.60 -5.93 3.64
N ARG A 50 -7.96 -4.84 3.20
CA ARG A 50 -6.93 -4.14 3.97
C ARG A 50 -7.48 -3.61 5.29
N GLN A 51 -8.69 -3.03 5.27
CA GLN A 51 -9.35 -2.53 6.47
C GLN A 51 -9.69 -3.66 7.44
N ARG A 52 -10.23 -4.77 6.95
CA ARG A 52 -10.52 -5.96 7.76
C ARG A 52 -9.26 -6.54 8.39
N TYR A 53 -8.19 -6.66 7.60
CA TYR A 53 -6.89 -7.13 8.09
C TYR A 53 -6.34 -6.23 9.20
N HIS A 54 -6.39 -4.91 9.00
CA HIS A 54 -5.98 -3.95 10.03
C HIS A 54 -6.84 -4.08 11.30
N ALA A 55 -8.16 -4.22 11.16
CA ALA A 55 -9.04 -4.43 12.30
C ALA A 55 -8.67 -5.69 13.08
N SER A 56 -8.45 -6.83 12.39
CA SER A 56 -8.02 -8.06 13.03
C SER A 56 -6.66 -7.96 13.70
N LEU A 57 -5.74 -7.17 13.13
CA LEU A 57 -4.42 -6.92 13.72
C LEU A 57 -4.55 -6.18 15.05
N VAL A 58 -5.38 -5.12 15.08
CA VAL A 58 -5.64 -4.35 16.31
C VAL A 58 -6.29 -5.22 17.39
N GLU A 59 -7.26 -6.06 17.01
CA GLU A 59 -7.91 -6.99 17.95
C GLU A 59 -6.92 -8.02 18.51
N TYR A 60 -6.09 -8.60 17.64
CA TYR A 60 -5.03 -9.53 18.02
C TYR A 60 -4.03 -8.88 18.98
N GLU A 61 -3.55 -7.68 18.66
CA GLU A 61 -2.56 -6.97 19.49
C GLU A 61 -3.15 -6.61 20.86
N LYS A 62 -4.42 -6.22 20.91
CA LYS A 62 -5.14 -5.97 22.16
C LYS A 62 -5.27 -7.23 23.01
N GLN A 63 -5.56 -8.38 22.40
CA GLN A 63 -5.61 -9.66 23.10
C GLN A 63 -4.22 -10.07 23.61
N PHE A 64 -3.22 -10.02 22.74
CA PHE A 64 -1.84 -10.34 23.07
C PHE A 64 -1.32 -9.52 24.27
N ASN A 65 -1.57 -8.21 24.28
CA ASN A 65 -1.18 -7.34 25.40
C ASN A 65 -1.87 -7.70 26.72
N ARG A 66 -3.13 -8.17 26.67
CA ARG A 66 -3.84 -8.64 27.86
C ARG A 66 -3.25 -9.95 28.38
N GLU A 67 -2.97 -10.89 27.49
CA GLU A 67 -2.35 -12.18 27.83
C GLU A 67 -0.95 -11.97 28.42
N LEU A 68 -0.13 -11.11 27.80
CA LEU A 68 1.21 -10.78 28.28
C LEU A 68 1.16 -10.20 29.68
N LYS A 69 0.24 -9.26 29.96
CA LYS A 69 0.05 -8.70 31.30
C LYS A 69 -0.39 -9.76 32.32
N SER A 70 -1.24 -10.70 31.92
CA SER A 70 -1.66 -11.80 32.80
C SER A 70 -0.49 -12.72 33.14
N LEU A 71 0.38 -13.02 32.17
CA LEU A 71 1.57 -13.86 32.36
C LEU A 71 2.63 -13.16 33.21
N GLU A 72 2.76 -11.84 33.05
CA GLU A 72 3.65 -11.00 33.86
C GLU A 72 3.24 -11.00 35.34
N LEU A 73 1.92 -10.95 35.61
CA LEU A 73 1.36 -11.02 36.97
C LEU A 73 1.46 -12.41 37.60
N MET A 74 1.56 -13.46 36.78
CA MET A 74 1.68 -14.85 37.24
C MET A 74 3.10 -15.21 37.72
N GLN A 75 4.08 -14.32 37.52
CA GLN A 75 5.45 -14.59 37.93
C GLN A 75 5.61 -14.57 39.46
N ASN A 76 6.46 -15.46 39.97
CA ASN A 76 6.67 -15.64 41.41
C ASN A 76 7.41 -14.45 42.07
N SER A 77 8.13 -13.66 41.29
CA SER A 77 8.94 -12.53 41.75
C SER A 77 8.76 -11.32 40.84
N ALA A 78 8.83 -10.12 41.42
CA ALA A 78 8.86 -8.87 40.65
C ALA A 78 10.05 -8.82 39.68
N TYR A 79 11.16 -9.46 40.03
CA TYR A 79 12.33 -9.55 39.15
C TYR A 79 12.05 -10.39 37.89
N ASP A 80 11.38 -11.52 38.06
CA ASP A 80 11.02 -12.42 36.97
C ASP A 80 9.94 -11.78 36.09
N SER A 81 8.98 -11.11 36.71
CA SER A 81 7.98 -10.27 36.05
C SER A 81 8.63 -9.20 35.15
N MET A 82 9.62 -8.46 35.67
CA MET A 82 10.34 -7.45 34.90
C MET A 82 11.18 -8.05 33.76
N ARG A 83 11.84 -9.19 33.98
CA ARG A 83 12.57 -9.89 32.90
C ARG A 83 11.63 -10.42 31.83
N PHE A 84 10.51 -10.99 32.23
CA PHE A 84 9.46 -11.47 31.33
C PHE A 84 8.95 -10.32 30.46
N HIS A 85 8.58 -9.20 31.07
CA HIS A 85 8.16 -8.00 30.33
C HIS A 85 9.23 -7.56 29.32
N ARG A 86 10.51 -7.50 29.71
CA ARG A 86 11.61 -7.08 28.82
C ARG A 86 11.87 -8.05 27.66
N HIS A 87 11.59 -9.34 27.83
CA HIS A 87 11.82 -10.35 26.78
C HIS A 87 10.64 -10.48 25.82
N PHE A 88 9.41 -10.31 26.30
CA PHE A 88 8.20 -10.52 25.52
C PHE A 88 7.57 -9.23 25.00
N ALA A 89 7.75 -8.11 25.70
CA ALA A 89 7.28 -6.84 25.18
C ALA A 89 8.13 -6.47 23.97
N ILE A 90 7.46 -6.32 22.83
CA ILE A 90 8.00 -5.75 21.59
C ILE A 90 8.30 -4.28 21.88
N THR A 91 9.36 -4.06 22.64
CA THR A 91 9.85 -2.75 23.04
C THR A 91 10.98 -2.39 22.13
N THR A 92 11.10 -1.10 21.83
CA THR A 92 12.09 -0.47 20.95
C THR A 92 13.57 -0.80 21.27
N LEU A 93 13.84 -1.51 22.37
CA LEU A 93 15.15 -2.02 22.71
C LEU A 93 15.51 -3.29 21.91
N TRP A 94 14.51 -4.04 21.45
CA TRP A 94 14.70 -5.15 20.52
C TRP A 94 14.17 -4.73 19.16
N PRO A 95 14.97 -4.85 18.10
CA PRO A 95 14.44 -4.72 16.76
C PRO A 95 13.27 -5.70 16.58
N PRO A 96 12.19 -5.34 15.87
CA PRO A 96 11.07 -6.25 15.63
C PRO A 96 11.58 -7.39 14.73
N LEU A 97 12.09 -8.47 15.30
CA LEU A 97 12.63 -9.62 14.55
C LEU A 97 11.50 -10.60 14.21
N HIS A 98 10.33 -10.10 13.80
CA HIS A 98 9.13 -10.93 13.61
C HIS A 98 9.03 -11.48 12.19
N THR A 99 9.53 -10.73 11.20
CA THR A 99 9.64 -11.20 9.81
C THR A 99 11.06 -11.12 9.28
N ARG A 100 11.38 -12.02 8.33
CA ARG A 100 12.68 -12.05 7.65
C ARG A 100 13.13 -10.68 7.12
N LYS A 101 12.18 -9.88 6.61
CA LYS A 101 12.44 -8.52 6.12
C LYS A 101 12.90 -7.57 7.21
N GLU A 102 12.29 -7.65 8.39
CA GLU A 102 12.67 -6.82 9.52
C GLU A 102 14.02 -7.25 10.09
N ILE A 103 14.29 -8.57 10.12
CA ILE A 103 15.63 -9.11 10.47
C ILE A 103 16.69 -8.56 9.52
N GLU A 104 16.46 -8.66 8.21
CA GLU A 104 17.37 -8.12 7.18
C GLU A 104 17.57 -6.59 7.33
N PHE A 105 16.49 -5.83 7.55
CA PHE A 105 16.54 -4.38 7.76
C PHE A 105 17.38 -4.01 8.99
N VAL A 106 17.21 -4.75 10.08
CA VAL A 106 17.88 -4.49 11.35
C VAL A 106 19.36 -4.83 11.27
N LEU A 107 19.70 -5.96 10.66
CA LEU A 107 21.09 -6.33 10.40
C LEU A 107 21.80 -5.28 9.54
N ASP A 108 21.11 -4.69 8.56
CA ASP A 108 21.68 -3.63 7.72
C ASP A 108 21.78 -2.28 8.43
N LYS A 109 20.78 -1.89 9.23
CA LYS A 109 20.67 -0.51 9.76
C LYS A 109 21.14 -0.32 11.20
N PHE A 110 20.87 -1.27 12.10
CA PHE A 110 21.08 -1.07 13.54
C PHE A 110 22.47 -1.52 14.02
N PHE A 111 22.98 -2.64 13.49
CA PHE A 111 24.25 -3.20 13.94
C PHE A 111 25.47 -2.70 13.15
N ARG A 112 25.26 -1.90 12.09
CA ARG A 112 26.36 -1.29 11.32
C ARG A 112 26.74 0.06 11.91
N HIS A 113 27.98 0.17 12.38
CA HIS A 113 28.57 1.46 12.72
C HIS A 113 28.65 2.36 11.48
N SER A 114 28.52 3.67 11.68
CA SER A 114 28.79 4.62 10.58
C SER A 114 30.25 4.53 10.13
N GLU A 115 30.55 4.88 8.88
CA GLU A 115 31.93 4.83 8.37
C GLU A 115 32.94 5.59 9.23
N ARG A 116 32.50 6.67 9.89
CA ARG A 116 33.35 7.45 10.79
C ARG A 116 33.67 6.67 12.07
N GLN A 117 32.68 5.94 12.61
CA GLN A 117 32.84 5.11 13.80
C GLN A 117 33.68 3.87 13.49
N THR A 118 33.51 3.24 12.33
CA THR A 118 34.32 2.07 11.93
C THR A 118 35.78 2.45 11.74
N ARG A 119 36.08 3.58 11.08
CA ARG A 119 37.45 4.10 10.95
C ARG A 119 38.09 4.35 12.31
N ARG A 120 37.38 5.09 13.19
CA ARG A 120 37.86 5.36 14.55
C ARG A 120 38.09 4.07 15.36
N LEU A 121 37.17 3.11 15.28
CA LEU A 121 37.30 1.82 15.96
C LEU A 121 38.54 1.08 15.46
N HIS A 122 38.75 1.04 14.15
CA HIS A 122 39.90 0.42 13.52
C HIS A 122 41.22 1.11 13.91
N ASP A 123 41.22 2.44 14.03
CA ASP A 123 42.38 3.20 14.51
C ASP A 123 42.70 2.89 15.98
N ILE A 124 41.67 2.76 16.83
CA ILE A 124 41.82 2.34 18.24
C ILE A 124 42.34 0.91 18.34
N MET A 125 41.80 -0.01 17.54
CA MET A 125 42.23 -1.42 17.52
C MET A 125 43.67 -1.60 17.01
N LYS A 126 44.14 -0.69 16.15
CA LYS A 126 45.53 -0.68 15.65
C LYS A 126 46.52 0.02 16.58
N ALA A 127 46.03 0.84 17.50
CA ALA A 127 46.90 1.55 18.42
C ALA A 127 47.60 0.56 19.36
N PRO A 128 48.93 0.67 19.56
CA PRO A 128 49.63 -0.16 20.52
C PRO A 128 49.15 0.19 21.93
N VAL A 129 48.82 -0.85 22.71
CA VAL A 129 48.55 -0.72 24.14
C VAL A 129 49.91 -0.60 24.82
N TYR A 130 50.19 0.60 25.36
CA TYR A 130 51.41 0.88 26.13
C TYR A 130 51.31 0.31 27.54
#